data_AF-A0A947WLZ2-F1
#
_entry.id   AF-A0A947WLZ2-F1
#
_cell.length_a   1.000
_cell.length_b   1.000
_cell.length_c   1.000
_cell.angle_alpha   90.00
_cell.angle_beta   90.00
_cell.angle_gamma   90.00
#
_symmetry.space_group_name_H-M   'P 1'
#
loop_
_entity.id
_entity.type
_entity.pdbx_description
1 polymer ?
#
loop_
_entity_poly.entity_id
_entity_poly.type
_entity_poly.pdbx_seq_one_letter_code
_entity_poly.pdbx_strand_id
1 'polypeptide(L)'
;MKNEETYELINYLRRKVSQKVSLSEISEGLIWPKDKVLVYLEELKKISLVKRDLEKGEDLYYLYSSKKLDLWLTLAAQHEWRGYLKEREGLISETIDHLVEELRKVLMNDLFFIIYYGEDKVGESIKDGIIKLFTIIKNNKDNFMIIEKVLASTYLKYGVRVRSINSDLNSFGKLILSQDNSVDNIGKAVFRDGKIIYGYDKCWDFIKKMLTFS
;
A
#
# COMPACT_ATOMS: atom_id res chain seq x y z
N MET A 1 8.88 -12.42 16.79
CA MET A 1 8.32 -11.70 17.97
C MET A 1 7.19 -12.54 18.56
N LYS A 2 6.90 -12.42 19.86
CA LYS A 2 5.68 -13.00 20.45
C LYS A 2 4.55 -12.00 20.22
N ASN A 3 3.45 -12.44 19.60
CA ASN A 3 2.37 -11.54 19.14
C ASN A 3 1.73 -10.74 20.29
N GLU A 4 1.61 -11.36 21.47
CA GLU A 4 1.06 -10.72 22.67
C GLU A 4 1.89 -9.52 23.12
N GLU A 5 3.21 -9.67 23.11
CA GLU A 5 4.13 -8.61 23.55
C GLU A 5 4.02 -7.40 22.62
N THR A 6 4.09 -7.59 21.30
CA THR A 6 3.92 -6.49 20.34
C THR A 6 2.59 -5.76 20.55
N TYR A 7 1.52 -6.52 20.82
CA TYR A 7 0.19 -5.98 21.05
C TYR A 7 0.09 -5.17 22.36
N GLU A 8 0.72 -5.63 23.44
CA GLU A 8 0.84 -4.89 24.70
C GLU A 8 1.55 -3.55 24.51
N LEU A 9 2.69 -3.55 23.84
CA LEU A 9 3.45 -2.32 23.56
C LEU A 9 2.62 -1.32 22.75
N ILE A 10 1.93 -1.80 21.71
CA ILE A 10 1.10 -0.93 20.86
C ILE A 10 -0.10 -0.38 21.65
N ASN A 11 -0.75 -1.19 22.49
CA ASN A 11 -1.85 -0.72 23.33
C ASN A 11 -1.38 0.29 24.38
N TYR A 12 -0.19 0.10 24.93
CA TYR A 12 0.41 1.07 25.83
C TYR A 12 0.64 2.41 25.12
N LEU A 13 1.30 2.40 23.96
CA LEU A 13 1.53 3.60 23.16
C LEU A 13 0.21 4.23 22.67
N ARG A 14 -0.83 3.41 22.41
CA ARG A 14 -2.17 3.88 22.03
C ARG A 14 -2.84 4.71 23.11
N ARG A 15 -2.71 4.32 24.38
CA ARG A 15 -3.24 5.10 25.51
C ARG A 15 -2.53 6.45 25.64
N LYS A 16 -1.40 6.62 24.98
CA LYS A 16 -0.53 7.80 24.96
C LYS A 16 -0.51 8.48 23.57
N VAL A 17 -1.53 8.27 22.73
CA VAL A 17 -1.59 8.88 21.39
C VAL A 17 -1.39 10.40 21.48
N SER A 18 -0.52 10.92 20.61
CA SER A 18 -0.08 12.33 20.57
C SER A 18 0.84 12.78 21.71
N GLN A 19 1.25 11.89 22.61
CA GLN A 19 2.29 12.14 23.61
C GLN A 19 3.60 11.47 23.20
N LYS A 20 4.70 12.18 23.46
CA LYS A 20 6.05 11.64 23.34
C LYS A 20 6.39 10.91 24.63
N VAL A 21 6.73 9.62 24.53
CA VAL A 21 6.97 8.73 25.67
C VAL A 21 8.42 8.27 25.66
N SER A 22 9.10 8.35 26.80
CA SER A 22 10.50 7.92 26.90
C SER A 22 10.63 6.40 26.97
N LEU A 23 11.82 5.87 26.64
CA LEU A 23 12.11 4.44 26.80
C LEU A 23 11.89 3.97 28.25
N SER A 24 12.23 4.81 29.24
CA SER A 24 12.02 4.51 30.66
C SER A 24 10.54 4.43 31.00
N GLU A 25 9.73 5.38 30.52
CA GLU A 25 8.29 5.41 30.81
C GLU A 25 7.58 4.16 30.22
N ILE A 26 7.96 3.74 29.02
CA ILE A 26 7.42 2.53 28.38
C ILE A 26 7.86 1.27 29.14
N SER A 27 9.14 1.19 29.52
CA SER A 27 9.72 0.08 30.28
C SER A 27 9.04 -0.11 31.64
N GLU A 28 8.80 0.98 32.37
CA GLU A 28 8.08 0.99 33.65
C GLU A 28 6.60 0.64 33.46
N GLY A 29 5.96 1.23 32.45
CA GLY A 29 4.53 1.04 32.19
C GLY A 29 4.14 -0.37 31.74
N LEU A 30 5.05 -1.08 31.07
CA LEU A 30 4.86 -2.48 30.64
C LEU A 30 5.52 -3.50 31.57
N ILE A 31 6.32 -3.05 32.53
CA ILE A 31 7.15 -3.91 33.40
C ILE A 31 8.08 -4.78 32.54
N TRP A 32 8.73 -4.15 31.55
CA TRP A 32 9.63 -4.81 30.62
C TRP A 32 11.05 -4.25 30.70
N PRO A 33 12.09 -5.07 30.50
CA PRO A 33 13.46 -4.57 30.38
C PRO A 33 13.61 -3.57 29.22
N LYS A 34 14.38 -2.49 29.42
CA LYS A 34 14.61 -1.45 28.41
C LYS A 34 15.12 -2.00 27.07
N ASP A 35 16.03 -2.97 27.11
CA ASP A 35 16.59 -3.59 25.90
C ASP A 35 15.52 -4.34 25.10
N LYS A 36 14.58 -5.00 25.81
CA LYS A 36 13.42 -5.65 25.19
C LYS A 36 12.54 -4.61 24.52
N VAL A 37 12.18 -3.53 25.22
CA VAL A 37 11.35 -2.45 24.67
C VAL A 37 12.01 -1.84 23.43
N LEU A 38 13.32 -1.59 23.47
CA LEU A 38 14.07 -1.01 22.35
C LEU A 38 14.02 -1.90 21.10
N VAL A 39 14.20 -3.21 21.25
CA VAL A 39 14.08 -4.17 20.14
C VAL A 39 12.70 -4.07 19.48
N TYR A 40 11.64 -4.04 20.28
CA TYR A 40 10.28 -3.94 19.74
C TYR A 40 10.01 -2.57 19.10
N LEU A 41 10.51 -1.47 19.67
CA LEU A 41 10.36 -0.12 19.10
C LEU A 41 11.09 0.02 17.75
N GLU A 42 12.28 -0.54 17.60
CA GLU A 42 12.99 -0.51 16.31
C GLU A 42 12.27 -1.35 15.24
N GLU A 43 11.64 -2.47 15.60
CA GLU A 43 10.77 -3.21 14.67
C GLU A 43 9.52 -2.41 14.26
N LEU A 44 8.87 -1.73 15.22
CA LEU A 44 7.71 -0.86 14.91
C LEU A 44 8.09 0.39 14.09
N LYS A 45 9.33 0.85 14.20
CA LYS A 45 9.88 1.94 13.41
C LYS A 45 10.15 1.52 11.96
N LYS A 46 10.64 0.30 11.71
CA LYS A 46 10.81 -0.25 10.33
C LYS A 46 9.52 -0.21 9.53
N ILE A 47 8.39 -0.41 10.18
CA ILE A 47 7.05 -0.39 9.56
C ILE A 47 6.34 0.97 9.71
N SER A 48 7.08 2.03 10.08
CA SER A 48 6.57 3.40 10.19
C SER A 48 5.36 3.58 11.12
N LEU A 49 5.26 2.75 12.18
CA LEU A 49 4.21 2.86 13.19
C LEU A 49 4.62 3.83 14.32
N VAL A 50 5.90 3.77 14.71
CA VAL A 50 6.49 4.59 15.76
C VAL A 50 7.57 5.51 15.18
N LYS A 51 7.64 6.75 15.66
CA LYS A 51 8.74 7.68 15.38
C LYS A 51 9.58 7.88 16.65
N ARG A 52 10.89 8.00 16.44
CA ARG A 52 11.87 8.36 17.46
C ARG A 52 12.28 9.81 17.24
N ASP A 53 12.18 10.62 18.28
CA ASP A 53 12.71 11.98 18.36
C ASP A 53 13.76 12.03 19.46
N LEU A 54 14.80 12.83 19.26
CA LEU A 54 15.81 13.11 20.27
C LEU A 54 15.54 14.50 20.84
N GLU A 55 15.15 14.59 22.11
CA GLU A 55 14.94 15.87 22.78
C GLU A 55 15.76 15.92 24.07
N LYS A 56 16.58 16.97 24.24
CA LYS A 56 17.41 17.18 25.43
C LYS A 56 18.30 15.97 25.81
N GLY A 57 18.71 15.17 24.83
CA GLY A 57 19.53 13.97 25.03
C GLY A 57 18.75 12.71 25.39
N GLU A 58 17.41 12.76 25.40
CA GLU A 58 16.55 11.60 25.65
C GLU A 58 15.87 11.12 24.36
N ASP A 59 15.75 9.80 24.25
CA ASP A 59 15.00 9.13 23.19
C ASP A 59 13.51 9.11 23.53
N LEU A 60 12.74 9.82 22.71
CA LEU A 60 11.29 9.91 22.82
C LEU A 60 10.62 9.19 21.66
N TYR A 61 9.61 8.40 21.97
CA TYR A 61 8.87 7.57 21.02
C TYR A 61 7.40 7.99 20.98
N TYR A 62 6.79 8.00 19.80
CA TYR A 62 5.37 8.28 19.67
C TYR A 62 4.78 7.66 18.40
N LEU A 63 3.46 7.45 18.40
CA LEU A 63 2.74 6.87 17.26
C LEU A 63 2.54 7.90 16.14
N TYR A 64 2.77 7.46 14.90
CA TYR A 64 2.75 8.32 13.71
C TYR A 64 1.37 8.94 13.42
N SER A 65 0.27 8.22 13.72
CA SER A 65 -1.11 8.65 13.50
C SER A 65 -2.10 7.58 14.01
N SER A 66 -3.20 7.99 14.64
CA SER A 66 -4.33 7.10 14.97
C SER A 66 -4.88 6.35 13.74
N LYS A 67 -4.91 6.98 12.56
CA LYS A 67 -5.37 6.35 11.32
C LYS A 67 -4.45 5.23 10.80
N LYS A 68 -3.13 5.33 11.04
CA LYS A 68 -2.17 4.25 10.72
C LYS A 68 -2.24 3.13 11.77
N LEU A 69 -2.53 3.50 13.03
CA LEU A 69 -2.72 2.56 14.13
C LEU A 69 -3.99 1.71 13.94
N ASP A 70 -5.12 2.30 13.55
CA ASP A 70 -6.37 1.57 13.32
C ASP A 70 -6.24 0.55 12.18
N LEU A 71 -5.49 0.91 11.12
CA LEU A 71 -5.08 -0.05 10.09
C LEU A 71 -4.25 -1.18 10.66
N TRP A 72 -3.25 -0.86 11.48
CA TRP A 72 -2.33 -1.84 12.03
C TRP A 72 -3.03 -2.79 12.99
N LEU A 73 -3.92 -2.28 13.83
CA LEU A 73 -4.76 -3.08 14.73
C LEU A 73 -5.75 -3.95 13.94
N THR A 74 -6.29 -3.46 12.82
CA THR A 74 -7.11 -4.28 11.92
C THR A 74 -6.29 -5.43 11.34
N LEU A 75 -5.04 -5.18 10.92
CA LEU A 75 -4.15 -6.20 10.38
C LEU A 75 -3.65 -7.20 11.43
N ALA A 76 -3.35 -6.72 12.64
CA ALA A 76 -2.88 -7.56 13.76
C ALA A 76 -4.02 -8.36 14.42
N ALA A 77 -5.25 -7.83 14.42
CA ALA A 77 -6.43 -8.55 14.88
C ALA A 77 -6.90 -9.61 13.87
N GLN A 78 -6.55 -9.46 12.59
CA GLN A 78 -6.95 -10.40 11.56
C GLN A 78 -5.96 -11.58 11.40
N HIS A 79 -4.63 -11.42 11.56
CA HIS A 79 -3.70 -12.53 11.36
C HIS A 79 -2.40 -12.48 12.19
N GLU A 80 -2.04 -13.64 12.76
CA GLU A 80 -0.80 -13.91 13.48
C GLU A 80 0.47 -13.66 12.62
N TRP A 81 1.38 -12.87 13.18
CA TRP A 81 2.44 -12.14 12.46
C TRP A 81 3.67 -12.97 12.01
N ARG A 82 3.58 -14.30 11.87
CA ARG A 82 4.77 -15.15 11.60
C ARG A 82 5.06 -15.48 10.13
N GLY A 83 4.12 -15.28 9.20
CA GLY A 83 4.33 -15.51 7.76
C GLY A 83 4.56 -14.25 6.90
N TYR A 84 4.27 -13.07 7.46
CA TYR A 84 3.92 -11.85 6.73
C TYR A 84 5.01 -11.16 5.87
N LEU A 85 6.29 -11.52 6.01
CA LEU A 85 7.38 -10.90 5.24
C LEU A 85 7.98 -11.79 4.15
N LYS A 86 7.89 -13.12 4.26
CA LYS A 86 8.30 -14.07 3.21
C LYS A 86 7.13 -14.57 2.37
N GLU A 87 5.92 -14.62 2.94
CA GLU A 87 4.67 -14.91 2.21
C GLU A 87 4.13 -13.68 1.46
N ARG A 88 4.76 -12.51 1.62
CA ARG A 88 4.24 -11.25 1.07
C ARG A 88 4.25 -11.23 -0.47
N GLU A 89 5.25 -11.82 -1.13
CA GLU A 89 5.23 -11.92 -2.59
C GLU A 89 4.13 -12.85 -3.10
N GLY A 90 3.96 -14.02 -2.47
CA GLY A 90 2.87 -14.96 -2.78
C GLY A 90 1.50 -14.34 -2.54
N LEU A 91 1.30 -13.73 -1.37
CA LEU A 91 0.04 -13.05 -1.01
C LEU A 91 -0.24 -11.84 -1.91
N ILE A 92 0.77 -11.06 -2.30
CA ILE A 92 0.62 -9.96 -3.25
C ILE A 92 0.22 -10.51 -4.62
N SER A 93 0.88 -11.56 -5.10
CA SER A 93 0.53 -12.21 -6.37
C SER A 93 -0.91 -12.72 -6.34
N GLU A 94 -1.29 -13.47 -5.31
CA GLU A 94 -2.65 -13.99 -5.13
C GLU A 94 -3.70 -12.87 -5.01
N THR A 95 -3.35 -11.77 -4.33
CA THR A 95 -4.20 -10.58 -4.22
C THR A 95 -4.40 -9.95 -5.59
N ILE A 96 -3.33 -9.78 -6.37
CA ILE A 96 -3.39 -9.22 -7.72
C ILE A 96 -4.22 -10.13 -8.63
N ASP A 97 -3.97 -11.43 -8.62
CA ASP A 97 -4.70 -12.40 -9.44
C ASP A 97 -6.20 -12.40 -9.10
N HIS A 98 -6.55 -12.39 -7.80
CA HIS A 98 -7.94 -12.28 -7.38
C HIS A 98 -8.58 -10.97 -7.81
N LEU A 99 -7.88 -9.84 -7.62
CA LEU A 99 -8.39 -8.52 -7.97
C LEU A 99 -8.60 -8.38 -9.47
N VAL A 100 -7.67 -8.85 -10.29
CA VAL A 100 -7.79 -8.87 -11.76
C VAL A 100 -9.00 -9.71 -12.16
N GLU A 101 -9.16 -10.90 -11.58
CA GLU A 101 -10.27 -11.78 -11.91
C GLU A 101 -11.63 -11.19 -11.52
N GLU A 102 -11.75 -10.58 -10.33
CA GLU A 102 -13.00 -9.93 -9.92
C GLU A 102 -13.32 -8.69 -10.76
N LEU A 103 -12.33 -7.83 -11.04
CA LEU A 103 -12.52 -6.69 -11.93
C LEU A 103 -12.94 -7.16 -13.33
N ARG A 104 -12.32 -8.21 -13.86
CA ARG A 104 -12.68 -8.82 -15.15
C ARG A 104 -14.11 -9.34 -15.16
N LYS A 105 -14.55 -10.03 -14.10
CA LYS A 105 -15.92 -10.55 -14.00
C LYS A 105 -16.96 -9.45 -13.98
N VAL A 106 -16.72 -8.39 -13.22
CA VAL A 106 -17.75 -7.35 -13.01
C VAL A 106 -17.74 -6.30 -14.13
N LEU A 107 -16.57 -6.02 -14.71
CA LEU A 107 -16.43 -5.01 -15.76
C LEU A 107 -16.39 -5.61 -17.17
N MET A 108 -16.19 -6.93 -17.34
CA MET A 108 -16.15 -7.68 -18.61
C MET A 108 -15.62 -6.90 -19.82
N ASN A 109 -16.53 -6.27 -20.58
CA ASN A 109 -16.27 -5.60 -21.85
C ASN A 109 -15.81 -4.14 -21.70
N ASP A 110 -15.91 -3.62 -20.48
CA ASP A 110 -15.56 -2.25 -20.14
C ASP A 110 -14.16 -2.15 -19.53
N LEU A 111 -13.48 -3.24 -19.22
CA LEU A 111 -12.11 -3.22 -18.70
C LEU A 111 -11.10 -3.42 -19.84
N PHE A 112 -10.27 -2.41 -20.09
CA PHE A 112 -9.24 -2.46 -21.15
C PHE A 112 -7.88 -2.87 -20.61
N PHE A 113 -7.41 -2.17 -19.57
CA PHE A 113 -6.09 -2.41 -18.99
C PHE A 113 -6.10 -2.28 -17.48
N ILE A 114 -5.30 -3.11 -16.82
CA ILE A 114 -4.86 -2.88 -15.45
C ILE A 114 -3.33 -2.86 -15.47
N ILE A 115 -2.77 -1.75 -15.01
CA ILE A 115 -1.34 -1.51 -14.97
C ILE A 115 -0.93 -1.34 -13.51
N TYR A 116 -0.01 -2.17 -13.05
CA TYR A 116 0.67 -1.99 -11.78
C TYR A 116 1.83 -1.00 -11.95
N TYR A 117 1.97 0.02 -11.09
CA TYR A 117 3.03 1.03 -11.21
C TYR A 117 3.57 1.52 -9.85
N GLY A 118 4.82 1.96 -9.81
CA GLY A 118 5.50 2.47 -8.60
C GLY A 118 6.96 1.99 -8.51
N GLU A 119 7.74 2.61 -7.62
CA GLU A 119 9.17 2.27 -7.43
C GLU A 119 9.40 0.82 -6.98
N ASP A 120 8.37 0.18 -6.44
CA ASP A 120 8.43 -1.21 -6.00
C ASP A 120 8.06 -2.09 -7.20
N LYS A 121 9.07 -2.56 -7.94
CA LYS A 121 8.90 -3.56 -9.00
C LYS A 121 8.11 -4.75 -8.46
N VAL A 122 7.34 -5.43 -9.31
CA VAL A 122 6.71 -6.70 -8.91
C VAL A 122 7.81 -7.67 -8.47
N GLY A 123 7.88 -7.97 -7.15
CA GLY A 123 8.97 -8.73 -6.52
C GLY A 123 9.96 -7.90 -5.67
N GLU A 124 9.76 -6.58 -5.52
CA GLU A 124 10.47 -5.75 -4.54
C GLU A 124 9.45 -5.27 -3.50
N SER A 125 9.83 -5.31 -2.22
CA SER A 125 8.92 -5.12 -1.10
C SER A 125 8.16 -3.80 -1.24
N ILE A 126 6.82 -3.85 -1.29
CA ILE A 126 5.97 -2.67 -1.31
C ILE A 126 6.30 -1.81 -0.08
N LYS A 127 7.08 -0.73 -0.26
CA LYS A 127 7.67 0.07 0.83
C LYS A 127 6.58 0.67 1.73
N ASP A 128 5.42 0.98 1.14
CA ASP A 128 4.27 1.54 1.85
C ASP A 128 3.17 0.50 2.15
N GLY A 129 3.33 -0.76 1.72
CA GLY A 129 2.28 -1.78 1.81
C GLY A 129 1.00 -1.49 1.02
N ILE A 130 1.07 -0.61 0.01
CA ILE A 130 -0.04 -0.25 -0.88
C ILE A 130 0.27 -0.68 -2.32
N ILE A 131 -0.55 -1.55 -2.90
CA ILE A 131 -0.53 -1.86 -4.33
C ILE A 131 -1.12 -0.66 -5.09
N LYS A 132 -0.37 -0.11 -6.04
CA LYS A 132 -0.79 1.02 -6.86
C LYS A 132 -1.15 0.53 -8.27
N LEU A 133 -2.40 0.75 -8.66
CA LEU A 133 -2.95 0.32 -9.94
C LEU A 133 -3.42 1.52 -10.76
N PHE A 134 -3.28 1.41 -12.07
CA PHE A 134 -3.88 2.32 -13.03
C PHE A 134 -4.81 1.48 -13.91
N THR A 135 -6.10 1.76 -13.84
CA THR A 135 -7.14 0.98 -14.49
C THR A 135 -7.76 1.80 -15.61
N ILE A 136 -7.76 1.24 -16.82
CA ILE A 136 -8.33 1.88 -18.01
C ILE A 136 -9.62 1.16 -18.34
N ILE A 137 -10.72 1.92 -18.36
CA ILE A 137 -12.05 1.39 -18.58
C ILE A 137 -12.82 2.14 -19.68
N LYS A 138 -13.94 1.59 -20.11
CA LYS A 138 -14.93 2.30 -20.92
C LYS A 138 -15.63 3.33 -20.03
N ASN A 139 -15.75 4.57 -20.52
CA ASN A 139 -16.23 5.70 -19.72
C ASN A 139 -17.67 5.48 -19.22
N ASN A 140 -17.81 5.08 -17.96
CA ASN A 140 -19.08 5.04 -17.24
C ASN A 140 -18.80 5.32 -15.75
N LYS A 141 -19.51 6.29 -15.17
CA LYS A 141 -19.40 6.64 -13.74
C LYS A 141 -19.69 5.45 -12.83
N ASP A 142 -20.58 4.55 -13.24
CA ASP A 142 -20.91 3.35 -12.47
C ASP A 142 -19.73 2.39 -12.35
N ASN A 143 -18.87 2.34 -13.37
CA ASN A 143 -17.70 1.46 -13.39
C ASN A 143 -16.64 1.89 -12.35
N PHE A 144 -16.51 3.19 -12.08
CA PHE A 144 -15.62 3.66 -11.00
C PHE A 144 -16.09 3.20 -9.63
N MET A 145 -17.41 3.26 -9.36
CA MET A 145 -17.96 2.78 -8.10
C MET A 145 -17.81 1.26 -7.95
N ILE A 146 -17.93 0.51 -9.05
CA ILE A 146 -17.66 -0.94 -9.07
C ILE A 146 -16.21 -1.22 -8.68
N ILE A 147 -15.25 -0.50 -9.27
CA ILE A 147 -13.83 -0.67 -8.95
C ILE A 147 -13.61 -0.47 -7.45
N GLU A 148 -14.09 0.64 -6.87
CA GLU A 148 -13.92 0.92 -5.44
C GLU A 148 -14.51 -0.18 -4.54
N LYS A 149 -15.66 -0.77 -4.91
CA LYS A 149 -16.23 -1.92 -4.19
C LYS A 149 -15.33 -3.15 -4.25
N VAL A 150 -14.74 -3.44 -5.40
CA VAL A 150 -13.81 -4.57 -5.57
C VAL A 150 -12.50 -4.32 -4.79
N LEU A 151 -11.99 -3.08 -4.77
CA LEU A 151 -10.82 -2.74 -3.96
C LEU A 151 -11.10 -2.92 -2.46
N ALA A 152 -12.29 -2.49 -2.00
CA ALA A 152 -12.71 -2.66 -0.62
C ALA A 152 -12.88 -4.13 -0.22
N SER A 153 -13.50 -4.96 -1.07
CA SER A 153 -13.62 -6.40 -0.81
C SER A 153 -12.26 -7.11 -0.81
N THR A 154 -11.35 -6.72 -1.71
CA THR A 154 -9.98 -7.22 -1.75
C THR A 154 -9.23 -6.91 -0.47
N TYR A 155 -9.37 -5.68 0.05
CA TYR A 155 -8.81 -5.30 1.34
C TYR A 155 -9.39 -6.13 2.49
N LEU A 156 -10.71 -6.34 2.53
CA LEU A 156 -11.34 -7.16 3.57
C LEU A 156 -10.90 -8.62 3.55
N LYS A 157 -10.57 -9.15 2.37
CA LYS A 157 -10.20 -10.55 2.18
C LYS A 157 -8.71 -10.82 2.46
N TYR A 158 -7.82 -9.93 2.02
CA TYR A 158 -6.37 -10.17 2.09
C TYR A 158 -5.62 -9.20 3.02
N GLY A 159 -6.29 -8.17 3.55
CA GLY A 159 -5.64 -7.12 4.34
C GLY A 159 -4.67 -6.25 3.52
N VAL A 160 -4.67 -6.37 2.19
CA VAL A 160 -3.78 -5.62 1.32
C VAL A 160 -4.47 -4.35 0.84
N ARG A 161 -3.83 -3.21 1.07
CA ARG A 161 -4.34 -1.94 0.56
C ARG A 161 -4.05 -1.83 -0.93
N VAL A 162 -5.08 -1.57 -1.70
CA VAL A 162 -4.97 -1.30 -3.13
C VAL A 162 -5.49 0.10 -3.40
N ARG A 163 -4.73 0.88 -4.16
CA ARG A 163 -5.15 2.20 -4.64
C ARG A 163 -5.15 2.16 -6.16
N SER A 164 -6.32 2.36 -6.77
CA SER A 164 -6.43 2.49 -8.22
C SER A 164 -6.65 3.94 -8.63
N ILE A 165 -6.00 4.34 -9.72
CA ILE A 165 -6.38 5.53 -10.48
C ILE A 165 -7.11 5.03 -11.71
N ASN A 166 -8.31 5.53 -11.91
CA ASN A 166 -9.19 5.04 -12.95
C ASN A 166 -9.31 6.09 -14.05
N SER A 167 -9.11 5.68 -15.30
CA SER A 167 -9.22 6.55 -16.46
C SER A 167 -10.08 5.90 -17.52
N ASP A 168 -10.82 6.69 -18.28
CA ASP A 168 -11.49 6.19 -19.47
C ASP A 168 -10.56 6.19 -20.69
N LEU A 169 -10.86 5.37 -21.70
CA LEU A 169 -10.04 5.24 -22.91
C LEU A 169 -9.80 6.59 -23.62
N ASN A 170 -10.78 7.50 -23.66
CA ASN A 170 -10.64 8.79 -24.32
C ASN A 170 -9.75 9.73 -23.53
N SER A 171 -9.94 9.78 -22.20
CA SER A 171 -9.08 10.57 -21.30
C SER A 171 -7.65 10.04 -21.29
N PHE A 172 -7.47 8.72 -21.34
CA PHE A 172 -6.17 8.08 -21.47
C PHE A 172 -5.51 8.37 -22.83
N GLY A 173 -6.26 8.28 -23.93
CA GLY A 173 -5.76 8.66 -25.26
C GLY A 173 -5.36 10.13 -25.33
N LYS A 174 -6.11 11.03 -24.68
CA LYS A 174 -5.73 12.44 -24.54
C LYS A 174 -4.45 12.61 -23.75
N LEU A 175 -4.27 11.88 -22.64
CA LEU A 175 -3.03 11.89 -21.85
C LEU A 175 -1.80 11.43 -22.66
N ILE A 176 -1.97 10.47 -23.57
CA ILE A 176 -0.90 9.99 -24.47
C ILE A 176 -0.58 11.04 -25.55
N LEU A 177 -1.61 11.63 -26.16
CA LEU A 177 -1.47 12.54 -27.30
C LEU A 177 -1.08 13.96 -26.88
N SER A 178 -1.44 14.37 -25.66
CA SER A 178 -0.93 15.58 -25.06
C SER A 178 0.51 15.33 -24.64
N GLN A 179 1.47 15.61 -25.52
CA GLN A 179 2.90 15.82 -25.19
C GLN A 179 3.12 17.02 -24.25
N ASP A 180 2.09 17.39 -23.50
CA ASP A 180 2.07 18.55 -22.65
C ASP A 180 2.88 18.17 -21.42
N ASN A 181 3.91 18.96 -21.09
CA ASN A 181 4.79 18.70 -19.96
C ASN A 181 4.05 18.60 -18.61
N SER A 182 2.76 18.94 -18.61
CA SER A 182 1.74 18.81 -17.58
C SER A 182 1.16 17.39 -17.40
N VAL A 183 1.58 16.37 -18.18
CA VAL A 183 1.24 14.96 -17.86
C VAL A 183 1.60 14.73 -16.40
N ASP A 184 0.53 14.59 -15.60
CA ASP A 184 0.57 14.49 -14.16
C ASP A 184 1.65 13.46 -13.78
N ASN A 185 2.44 13.71 -12.73
CA ASN A 185 3.63 12.89 -12.39
C ASN A 185 3.31 11.38 -12.32
N ILE A 186 2.05 11.06 -12.06
CA ILE A 186 1.44 9.73 -12.07
C ILE A 186 1.43 9.10 -13.48
N GLY A 187 1.00 9.80 -14.51
CA GLY A 187 0.98 9.28 -15.89
C GLY A 187 2.40 8.94 -16.35
N LYS A 188 3.36 9.83 -16.10
CA LYS A 188 4.79 9.58 -16.38
C LYS A 188 5.31 8.34 -15.62
N ALA A 189 4.93 8.16 -14.36
CA ALA A 189 5.30 6.98 -13.57
C ALA A 189 4.67 5.69 -14.11
N VAL A 190 3.40 5.71 -14.53
CA VAL A 190 2.71 4.56 -15.15
C VAL A 190 3.39 4.19 -16.48
N PHE A 191 3.81 5.15 -17.29
CA PHE A 191 4.49 4.85 -18.56
C PHE A 191 5.92 4.35 -18.38
N ARG A 192 6.68 4.95 -17.45
CA ARG A 192 8.08 4.58 -17.22
C ARG A 192 8.20 3.22 -16.52
N ASP A 193 7.45 3.03 -15.44
CA ASP A 193 7.64 1.93 -14.50
C ASP A 193 6.46 0.93 -14.49
N GLY A 194 5.39 1.22 -15.24
CA GLY A 194 4.19 0.39 -15.23
C GLY A 194 4.36 -0.97 -15.92
N LYS A 195 3.90 -2.00 -15.24
CA LYS A 195 3.76 -3.39 -15.73
C LYS A 195 2.29 -3.70 -15.95
N ILE A 196 1.94 -4.18 -17.13
CA ILE A 196 0.60 -4.69 -17.37
C ILE A 196 0.41 -6.00 -16.61
N ILE A 197 -0.73 -6.08 -15.93
CA ILE A 197 -1.22 -7.28 -15.28
C ILE A 197 -2.53 -7.78 -15.90
N TYR A 198 -3.23 -6.92 -16.66
CA TYR A 198 -4.37 -7.28 -17.48
C TYR A 198 -4.46 -6.37 -18.71
N GLY A 199 -4.70 -6.96 -19.88
CA GLY A 199 -4.85 -6.26 -21.16
C GLY A 199 -3.97 -6.86 -22.26
N TYR A 200 -3.93 -6.21 -23.43
CA TYR A 200 -3.15 -6.69 -24.57
C TYR A 200 -1.72 -6.14 -24.53
N ASP A 201 -0.75 -6.98 -24.16
CA ASP A 201 0.67 -6.61 -24.03
C ASP A 201 1.23 -5.94 -25.30
N LYS A 202 0.84 -6.43 -26.48
CA LYS A 202 1.26 -5.85 -27.77
C LYS A 202 0.79 -4.41 -27.96
N CYS A 203 -0.40 -4.07 -27.47
CA CYS A 203 -0.93 -2.70 -27.55
C CYS A 203 -0.15 -1.76 -26.64
N TRP A 204 0.31 -2.26 -25.49
CA TRP A 204 1.07 -1.46 -24.53
C TRP A 204 2.49 -1.21 -24.96
N ASP A 205 3.17 -2.21 -25.51
CA ASP A 205 4.50 -2.03 -26.10
C ASP A 205 4.46 -1.00 -27.23
N PHE A 206 3.38 -1.00 -28.02
CA PHE A 206 3.14 0.01 -29.04
C PHE A 206 2.94 1.40 -28.43
N ILE A 207 2.12 1.55 -27.39
CA ILE A 207 1.90 2.81 -26.67
C ILE A 207 3.21 3.33 -26.05
N LYS A 208 3.98 2.47 -25.37
CA LYS A 208 5.28 2.82 -24.79
C LYS A 208 6.25 3.31 -25.85
N LYS A 209 6.34 2.61 -27.00
CA LYS A 209 7.17 3.04 -28.13
C LYS A 209 6.77 4.42 -28.63
N MET A 210 5.48 4.68 -28.84
CA MET A 210 5.02 5.99 -29.31
C MET A 210 5.40 7.14 -28.36
N LEU A 211 5.48 6.88 -27.05
CA LEU A 211 5.83 7.87 -26.03
C LEU A 211 7.34 8.04 -25.81
N THR A 212 8.17 7.04 -26.13
CA THR A 212 9.64 7.15 -26.06
C THR A 212 10.28 7.84 -27.27
N PHE A 213 9.54 7.99 -28.37
CA PHE A 213 10.01 8.64 -29.61
C PHE A 213 9.70 10.15 -29.68
N SER A 214 9.20 10.74 -28.60
CA SER A 214 8.99 12.19 -28.42
C SER A 214 9.91 12.77 -27.37
#